data_AF-A0A535VXR1-F1
#
_entry.id   AF-A0A535VXR1-F1
#
_cell.length_a   1.000
_cell.length_b   1.000
_cell.length_c   1.000
_cell.angle_alpha   90.00
_cell.angle_beta   90.00
_cell.angle_gamma   90.00
#
_symmetry.space_group_name_H-M   'P 1'
#
loop_
_entity.id
_entity.type
_entity.pdbx_description
1 polymer ?
#
loop_
_entity_poly.entity_id
_entity_poly.type
_entity_poly.pdbx_seq_one_letter_code
_entity_poly.pdbx_strand_id
1 'polypeptide(L)'
;MIEVYVDVAAASVEAGGTEAGNQLAAEPQAVRALRYLADAGIRVVLVTGGSGEPPAELRGAASEVVATVPVRPRGPAWYLTSDIARCQGASARLRTVLIGGTPPTGSVRRCDAVARDLQAAAMEILAAVAMPAGTEDRVTP
;
A
#
# COMPACT_ATOMS: atom_id res chain seq x y z
N MET A 1 6.86 12.68 7.87
CA MET A 1 5.86 12.48 6.80
C MET A 1 5.81 10.99 6.50
N ILE A 2 4.60 10.41 6.43
CA ILE A 2 4.41 8.98 6.23
C ILE A 2 4.16 8.74 4.73
N GLU A 3 4.77 7.69 4.19
CA GLU A 3 4.67 7.31 2.78
C GLU A 3 3.95 5.96 2.67
N VAL A 4 3.01 5.86 1.74
CA VAL A 4 2.30 4.62 1.44
C VAL A 4 2.55 4.29 -0.03
N TYR A 5 3.34 3.25 -0.24
CA TYR A 5 3.60 2.66 -1.54
C TYR A 5 2.52 1.63 -1.86
N VAL A 6 1.89 1.72 -3.02
CA VAL A 6 0.78 0.87 -3.41
C VAL A 6 1.08 0.21 -4.73
N ASP A 7 1.14 -1.12 -4.73
CA ASP A 7 1.24 -1.90 -5.94
C ASP A 7 0.00 -1.68 -6.81
N VAL A 8 0.18 -1.29 -8.07
CA VAL A 8 -0.94 -1.06 -9.00
C VAL A 8 -1.78 -2.33 -9.14
N ALA A 9 -1.15 -3.50 -9.10
CA ALA A 9 -1.83 -4.80 -9.13
C ALA A 9 -2.70 -5.07 -7.89
N ALA A 10 -2.45 -4.42 -6.76
CA ALA A 10 -3.27 -4.53 -5.57
C ALA A 10 -4.48 -3.57 -5.57
N ALA A 11 -4.44 -2.54 -6.43
CA ALA A 11 -5.46 -1.50 -6.53
C ALA A 11 -6.29 -1.58 -7.82
N SER A 12 -6.05 -2.62 -8.62
CA SER A 12 -6.66 -2.80 -9.93
C SER A 12 -7.32 -4.17 -10.01
N VAL A 13 -8.36 -4.24 -10.84
CA VAL A 13 -9.04 -5.48 -11.19
C VAL A 13 -8.87 -5.73 -12.69
N GLU A 14 -8.87 -7.00 -13.08
CA GLU A 14 -8.93 -7.35 -14.50
C GLU A 14 -10.28 -6.89 -15.05
N ALA A 15 -10.26 -5.92 -15.99
CA ALA A 15 -11.47 -5.53 -16.68
C ALA A 15 -11.84 -6.70 -17.61
N GLY A 16 -12.87 -7.46 -17.25
CA GLY A 16 -13.40 -8.51 -18.11
C GLY A 16 -13.87 -7.93 -19.43
N GLY A 17 -13.03 -8.02 -20.46
CA GLY A 17 -13.29 -7.53 -21.81
C GLY A 17 -12.76 -8.53 -22.84
N THR A 18 -13.68 -9.22 -23.51
CA THR A 18 -13.38 -10.04 -24.67
C THR A 18 -12.79 -9.16 -25.77
N GLU A 19 -11.62 -9.56 -26.25
CA GLU A 19 -10.88 -9.03 -27.41
C GLU A 19 -10.02 -7.77 -27.19
N ALA A 20 -8.70 -8.00 -27.28
CA ALA A 20 -7.60 -7.03 -27.39
C ALA A 20 -7.23 -6.21 -26.13
N GLY A 21 -6.52 -6.88 -25.22
CA GLY A 21 -5.65 -6.25 -24.22
C GLY A 21 -6.16 -6.41 -22.80
N ASN A 22 -5.36 -7.06 -21.94
CA ASN A 22 -5.65 -7.17 -20.51
C ASN A 22 -5.56 -5.78 -19.87
N GLN A 23 -6.61 -4.97 -20.00
CA GLN A 23 -6.64 -3.61 -19.50
C GLN A 23 -6.99 -3.65 -18.02
N LEU A 24 -6.03 -3.30 -17.17
CA LEU A 24 -6.27 -3.13 -15.74
C LEU A 24 -7.24 -1.96 -15.56
N ALA A 25 -8.33 -2.18 -14.84
CA ALA A 25 -9.23 -1.12 -14.40
C ALA A 25 -8.97 -0.81 -12.93
N ALA A 26 -9.03 0.47 -12.56
CA ALA A 26 -8.95 0.87 -11.17
C ALA A 26 -10.12 0.28 -10.38
N GLU A 27 -9.84 -0.34 -9.23
CA GLU A 27 -10.90 -0.77 -8.34
C GLU A 27 -11.52 0.47 -7.64
N PRO A 28 -12.84 0.72 -7.74
CA PRO A 28 -13.43 1.95 -7.19
C PRO A 28 -13.26 2.09 -5.67
N GLN A 29 -13.25 0.97 -4.94
CA GLN A 29 -13.01 0.98 -3.49
C GLN A 29 -11.55 1.32 -3.17
N ALA A 30 -10.59 0.79 -3.94
CA ALA A 30 -9.18 1.15 -3.83
C ALA A 30 -8.97 2.65 -4.04
N VAL A 31 -9.51 3.23 -5.12
CA VAL A 31 -9.39 4.67 -5.41
C VAL A 31 -9.90 5.52 -4.24
N ARG A 32 -11.05 5.15 -3.64
CA ARG A 32 -11.59 5.86 -2.47
C ARG A 32 -10.68 5.75 -1.26
N ALA A 33 -10.16 4.56 -0.98
CA ALA A 33 -9.21 4.35 0.13
C ALA A 33 -7.94 5.18 -0.03
N LEU A 34 -7.37 5.25 -1.25
CA LEU A 34 -6.19 6.07 -1.54
C LEU A 34 -6.46 7.56 -1.35
N ARG A 35 -7.63 8.04 -1.76
CA ARG A 35 -8.03 9.44 -1.52
C ARG A 35 -8.13 9.76 -0.03
N TYR A 36 -8.69 8.88 0.78
CA TYR A 36 -8.73 9.09 2.24
C TYR A 36 -7.34 9.20 2.86
N LEU A 37 -6.37 8.40 2.39
CA LEU A 37 -4.99 8.53 2.84
C LEU A 37 -4.39 9.87 2.42
N ALA A 38 -4.59 10.27 1.16
CA ALA A 38 -4.11 11.56 0.64
C ALA A 38 -4.73 12.76 1.41
N ASP A 39 -6.04 12.73 1.67
CA ASP A 39 -6.77 13.75 2.41
C ASP A 39 -6.28 13.84 3.88
N ALA A 40 -5.81 12.74 4.46
CA ALA A 40 -5.18 12.70 5.77
C ALA A 40 -3.71 13.21 5.77
N GLY A 41 -3.22 13.72 4.64
CA GLY A 41 -1.85 14.23 4.50
C GLY A 41 -0.77 13.15 4.35
N ILE A 42 -1.16 11.91 4.07
CA ILE A 42 -0.24 10.80 3.82
C ILE A 42 0.15 10.80 2.35
N ARG A 43 1.45 10.68 2.06
CA ARG A 43 1.95 10.65 0.68
C ARG A 43 1.67 9.28 0.07
N VAL A 44 0.79 9.23 -0.92
CA VAL A 44 0.46 8.01 -1.68
C VAL A 44 1.36 7.94 -2.91
N VAL A 45 2.05 6.80 -3.10
CA VAL A 45 2.94 6.55 -4.23
C VAL A 45 2.56 5.24 -4.90
N LEU A 46 2.28 5.25 -6.20
CA LEU A 46 1.99 4.02 -6.94
C LEU A 46 3.27 3.32 -7.38
N VAL A 47 3.29 1.99 -7.27
CA VAL A 47 4.39 1.12 -7.68
C VAL A 47 3.92 0.26 -8.83
N THR A 48 4.47 0.48 -10.02
CA THR A 48 4.09 -0.31 -11.19
C THR A 48 4.79 -1.68 -11.26
N GLY A 49 5.94 -1.83 -10.60
CA GLY A 49 6.72 -3.08 -10.67
C GLY A 49 7.11 -3.47 -12.11
N GLY A 50 7.27 -2.48 -13.00
CA GLY A 50 7.56 -2.69 -14.43
C GLY A 50 6.33 -3.01 -15.29
N SER A 51 5.14 -3.06 -14.72
CA SER A 51 3.89 -3.06 -15.50
C SER A 51 3.65 -1.68 -16.12
N GLY A 52 2.76 -1.64 -17.12
CA GLY A 52 2.44 -0.44 -17.88
C GLY A 52 1.87 0.71 -17.06
N GLU A 53 1.41 1.73 -17.76
CA GLU A 53 0.89 2.95 -17.15
C GLU A 53 -0.34 2.65 -16.26
N PRO A 54 -0.38 3.12 -15.00
CA PRO A 54 -1.52 2.88 -14.11
C PRO A 54 -2.82 3.50 -14.63
N PRO A 55 -3.99 2.92 -14.26
CA PRO A 55 -5.29 3.55 -14.47
C PRO A 55 -5.32 5.02 -14.02
N ALA A 56 -5.98 5.87 -14.80
CA ALA A 56 -5.96 7.32 -14.58
C ALA A 56 -6.56 7.73 -13.23
N GLU A 57 -7.54 6.98 -12.75
CA GLU A 57 -8.21 7.18 -11.47
C GLU A 57 -7.26 6.95 -10.31
N LEU A 58 -6.38 5.93 -10.40
CA LEU A 58 -5.34 5.69 -9.41
C LEU A 58 -4.29 6.78 -9.46
N ARG A 59 -3.86 7.19 -10.67
CA ARG A 59 -2.90 8.29 -10.83
C ARG A 59 -3.41 9.58 -10.21
N GLY A 60 -4.71 9.88 -10.35
CA GLY A 60 -5.34 11.06 -9.76
C GLY A 60 -5.43 11.04 -8.23
N ALA A 61 -5.27 9.88 -7.59
CA ALA A 61 -5.24 9.74 -6.13
C ALA A 61 -3.81 9.66 -5.56
N ALA A 62 -2.79 9.61 -6.42
CA ALA A 62 -1.40 9.45 -6.02
C ALA A 62 -0.60 10.74 -6.20
N SER A 63 0.40 10.93 -5.35
CA SER A 63 1.35 12.04 -5.46
C SER A 63 2.45 11.77 -6.49
N GLU A 64 2.75 10.48 -6.73
CA GLU A 64 3.84 10.05 -7.60
C GLU A 64 3.60 8.61 -8.08
N VAL A 65 4.21 8.27 -9.23
CA VAL A 65 4.29 6.90 -9.75
C VAL A 65 5.77 6.51 -9.87
N VAL A 66 6.14 5.37 -9.32
CA VAL A 66 7.50 4.82 -9.36
C VAL A 66 7.50 3.39 -9.87
N ALA A 67 8.63 2.95 -10.42
CA ALA A 67 8.77 1.56 -10.87
C ALA A 67 8.93 0.58 -9.69
N THR A 68 9.63 1.00 -8.62
CA THR A 68 9.98 0.15 -7.47
C THR A 68 9.96 0.93 -6.16
N VAL A 69 9.64 0.25 -5.06
CA VAL A 69 9.78 0.80 -3.71
C VAL A 69 11.26 1.09 -3.42
N PRO A 70 11.64 2.25 -2.88
CA PRO A 70 13.02 2.54 -2.53
C PRO A 70 13.51 1.62 -1.40
N VAL A 71 14.75 1.14 -1.52
CA VAL A 71 15.40 0.28 -0.51
C VAL A 71 15.45 0.93 0.87
N ARG A 72 15.51 2.26 0.93
CA ARG A 72 15.51 3.03 2.17
C ARG A 72 14.51 4.19 2.06
N PRO A 73 13.28 4.01 2.55
CA PRO A 73 12.30 5.09 2.66
C PRO A 73 12.84 6.22 3.56
N ARG A 74 12.36 7.45 3.33
CA ARG A 74 12.84 8.65 4.05
C ARG A 74 12.31 8.73 5.49
N GLY A 75 11.26 7.97 5.80
CA GLY A 75 10.63 7.90 7.12
C GLY A 75 9.86 6.59 7.28
N PRO A 76 8.91 6.52 8.23
CA PRO A 76 7.99 5.39 8.34
C PRO A 76 7.20 5.25 7.04
N ALA A 77 7.30 4.07 6.43
CA ALA A 77 6.63 3.77 5.19
C ALA A 77 5.84 2.46 5.26
N TRP A 78 4.82 2.39 4.44
CA TRP A 78 4.00 1.20 4.25
C TRP A 78 4.07 0.77 2.79
N TYR A 79 4.08 -0.53 2.54
CA TYR A 79 3.98 -1.09 1.21
C TYR A 79 2.79 -2.03 1.13
N LEU A 80 1.84 -1.74 0.24
CA LEU A 80 0.62 -2.51 0.03
C LEU A 80 0.77 -3.28 -1.29
N THR A 81 0.69 -4.61 -1.23
CA THR A 81 0.84 -5.47 -2.42
C THR A 81 -0.08 -6.67 -2.35
N SER A 82 -0.50 -7.19 -3.49
CA SER A 82 -1.21 -8.48 -3.63
C SER A 82 -0.24 -9.64 -3.88
N ASP A 83 1.05 -9.37 -4.07
CA ASP A 83 2.08 -10.36 -4.39
C ASP A 83 2.94 -10.70 -3.16
N ILE A 84 2.80 -11.93 -2.66
CA ILE A 84 3.57 -12.43 -1.51
C ILE A 84 5.08 -12.49 -1.78
N ALA A 85 5.51 -12.59 -3.04
CA ALA A 85 6.93 -12.58 -3.40
C ALA A 85 7.56 -11.20 -3.20
N ARG A 86 6.75 -10.13 -3.21
CA ARG A 86 7.20 -8.75 -2.98
C ARG A 86 7.26 -8.37 -1.51
N CYS A 87 6.81 -9.26 -0.62
CA CYS A 87 7.01 -9.09 0.81
C CYS A 87 8.50 -9.24 1.16
N GLN A 88 9.18 -8.10 1.26
CA GLN A 88 10.53 -8.00 1.78
C GLN A 88 10.40 -8.00 3.31
N GLY A 89 10.88 -9.06 3.96
CA GLY A 89 10.66 -9.30 5.39
C GLY A 89 10.92 -8.10 6.29
N ALA A 90 10.31 -8.11 7.47
CA ALA A 90 10.20 -7.02 8.46
C ALA A 90 11.39 -6.04 8.49
N SER A 91 11.27 -4.94 7.76
CA SER A 91 12.16 -3.79 7.91
C SER A 91 11.53 -2.83 8.91
N ALA A 92 12.30 -2.37 9.90
CA ALA A 92 11.81 -1.43 10.90
C ALA A 92 11.29 -0.10 10.29
N ARG A 93 11.64 0.22 9.05
CA ARG A 93 11.23 1.44 8.34
C ARG A 93 10.16 1.21 7.27
N LEU A 94 9.92 -0.04 6.86
CA LEU A 94 8.97 -0.39 5.82
C LEU A 94 8.10 -1.55 6.29
N ARG A 95 6.84 -1.26 6.59
CA ARG A 95 5.84 -2.27 6.93
C ARG A 95 5.14 -2.74 5.65
N THR A 96 5.20 -4.03 5.35
CA THR A 96 4.55 -4.61 4.16
C THR A 96 3.24 -5.28 4.53
N VAL A 97 2.17 -4.94 3.82
CA VAL A 97 0.82 -5.48 4.00
C VAL A 97 0.40 -6.22 2.74
N LEU A 98 0.02 -7.49 2.90
CA LEU A 98 -0.56 -8.30 1.84
C LEU A 98 -2.06 -8.01 1.71
N ILE A 99 -2.52 -7.63 0.52
CA ILE A 99 -3.91 -7.32 0.20
C ILE A 99 -4.58 -8.52 -0.47
N GLY A 100 -5.82 -8.85 -0.06
CA GLY A 100 -6.65 -9.85 -0.73
C GLY A 100 -6.24 -11.31 -0.50
N GLY A 101 -5.07 -11.55 0.11
CA GLY A 101 -4.57 -12.89 0.39
C GLY A 101 -5.15 -13.45 1.70
N THR A 102 -5.68 -14.68 1.64
CA THR A 102 -5.53 -15.59 2.80
C THR A 102 -4.17 -16.26 2.61
N PRO A 103 -3.12 -15.90 3.38
CA PRO A 103 -1.81 -16.49 3.19
C PRO A 103 -1.92 -18.03 3.33
N PRO A 104 -1.28 -18.81 2.45
CA PRO A 104 -1.23 -20.26 2.63
C PRO A 104 -0.73 -20.61 4.03
N THR A 105 -1.31 -21.63 4.65
CA THR A 105 -0.95 -22.05 6.01
C THR A 105 0.56 -22.28 6.11
N GLY A 106 1.24 -21.47 6.93
CA GLY A 106 2.70 -21.51 7.12
C GLY A 106 3.50 -20.41 6.42
N SER A 107 2.90 -19.56 5.56
CA SER A 107 3.60 -18.44 4.89
C SER A 107 3.56 -17.11 5.66
N VAL A 108 3.03 -17.12 6.89
CA VAL A 108 2.71 -15.94 7.73
C VAL A 108 3.93 -15.12 8.19
N ARG A 109 5.17 -15.47 7.78
CA ARG A 109 6.38 -14.75 8.20
C ARG A 109 6.99 -13.82 7.14
N ARG A 110 6.40 -13.69 5.95
CA ARG A 110 7.00 -12.86 4.88
C ARG A 110 6.55 -11.40 4.90
N CYS A 111 5.27 -11.15 5.15
CA CYS A 111 4.69 -9.80 5.23
C CYS A 111 4.45 -9.44 6.71
N ASP A 112 4.50 -8.15 7.05
CA ASP A 112 4.31 -7.68 8.41
C ASP A 112 2.83 -7.74 8.84
N ALA A 113 1.91 -7.59 7.89
CA ALA A 113 0.48 -7.68 8.12
C ALA A 113 -0.27 -8.23 6.89
N VAL A 114 -1.54 -8.54 7.08
CA VAL A 114 -2.46 -8.96 6.02
C VAL A 114 -3.76 -8.16 6.17
N ALA A 115 -4.28 -7.64 5.07
CA ALA A 115 -5.56 -6.96 5.01
C ALA A 115 -6.44 -7.58 3.92
N ARG A 116 -7.75 -7.62 4.18
CA ARG A 116 -8.74 -8.15 3.23
C ARG A 116 -8.73 -7.36 1.92
N ASP A 117 -8.63 -6.05 2.02
CA ASP A 117 -8.71 -5.10 0.92
C ASP A 117 -7.93 -3.82 1.27
N LEU A 118 -7.77 -2.92 0.30
CA LEU A 118 -7.07 -1.66 0.50
C LEU A 118 -7.79 -0.71 1.46
N GLN A 119 -9.11 -0.84 1.61
CA GLN A 119 -9.86 -0.04 2.56
C GLN A 119 -9.53 -0.44 4.01
N ALA A 120 -9.50 -1.73 4.31
CA ALA A 120 -9.08 -2.26 5.61
C ALA A 120 -7.64 -1.85 5.93
N ALA A 121 -6.73 -1.95 4.95
CA ALA A 121 -5.34 -1.51 5.12
C ALA A 121 -5.24 0.00 5.40
N ALA A 122 -5.99 0.83 4.65
CA ALA A 122 -6.00 2.28 4.86
C ALA A 122 -6.48 2.65 6.27
N MET A 123 -7.51 1.97 6.79
CA MET A 123 -8.00 2.18 8.15
C MET A 123 -6.96 1.82 9.21
N GLU A 124 -6.23 0.72 9.03
CA GLU A 124 -5.13 0.35 9.94
C GLU A 124 -4.01 1.38 9.92
N ILE A 125 -3.61 1.86 8.73
CA ILE A 125 -2.59 2.89 8.58
C ILE A 125 -3.03 4.17 9.31
N LEU A 126 -4.25 4.64 9.04
CA LEU A 126 -4.79 5.85 9.69
C LEU A 126 -4.82 5.71 11.22
N ALA A 127 -5.24 4.55 11.74
CA ALA A 127 -5.20 4.27 13.17
C ALA A 127 -3.77 4.30 13.73
N ALA A 128 -2.80 3.73 13.00
CA ALA A 128 -1.39 3.74 13.39
C ALA A 128 -0.76 5.15 13.32
N VAL A 129 -1.23 6.03 12.43
CA VAL A 129 -0.79 7.44 12.36
C VAL A 129 -1.41 8.26 13.49
N ALA A 130 -2.68 8.02 13.82
CA ALA A 130 -3.42 8.76 14.83
C ALA A 130 -2.91 8.50 16.26
N MET A 131 -2.30 7.32 16.49
CA MET A 131 -1.65 7.00 17.75
C MET A 131 -0.15 7.25 17.63
N PRO A 132 0.37 8.43 18.02
CA PRO A 132 1.80 8.56 18.26
C PRO A 132 2.17 7.53 19.33
N ALA A 133 3.14 6.65 19.03
CA ALA A 133 3.75 5.80 20.04
C ALA A 133 4.08 6.69 21.23
N GLY A 134 3.48 6.36 22.38
CA GLY A 134 3.44 7.21 23.55
C GLY A 134 4.77 7.92 23.76
N THR A 135 4.69 9.24 23.79
CA THR A 135 5.73 10.13 24.27
C THR A 135 6.25 9.53 25.58
N GLU A 136 7.46 8.97 25.57
CA GLU A 136 8.26 8.83 26.79
C GLU A 136 8.50 10.25 27.28
N ASP A 137 7.56 10.72 28.10
CA ASP A 137 7.71 11.87 28.96
C ASP A 137 8.79 11.51 29.98
N ARG A 138 10.06 11.66 29.57
CA ARG A 138 11.19 11.66 30.50
C ARG A 138 11.10 12.93 31.34
N VAL A 139 10.20 12.91 32.31
CA VAL A 139 10.33 13.68 33.54
C VAL A 139 11.57 13.12 34.23
N THR A 140 12.67 13.85 34.15
CA THR A 140 13.87 13.56 34.96
C THR A 140 13.83 14.52 36.15
N PRO A 141 13.98 14.03 37.39
CA PRO A 141 13.81 14.81 38.62
C PRO A 141 14.87 15.88 38.86
#